data_AF-A0A9E5AE35-F1
#
_entry.id   AF-A0A9E5AE35-F1
#
_cell.length_a   1.000
_cell.length_b   1.000
_cell.length_c   1.000
_cell.angle_alpha   90.00
_cell.angle_beta   90.00
_cell.angle_gamma   90.00
#
_symmetry.space_group_name_H-M   'P 1'
#
loop_
_entity.id
_entity.type
_entity.pdbx_description
1 polymer ?
#
loop_
_entity_poly.entity_id
_entity_poly.type
_entity_poly.pdbx_seq_one_letter_code
_entity_poly.pdbx_strand_id
1 'polypeptide(L)'
;MAYGTGVARGMLVTLRHVFRPAITVNYPEQQREVPVRARTNLLWFEERCTGCSTCAQACPDGCILVQTSPRADGSLNIDRYEIDFRICMYCGLCTEACPYQAIQSGGRYDDAVYLFESMYRDRQALTREAQAYLHGTDGRYPNGQTQAMNPLRTSMPTARSRVPVAGAGGGFGPQRLPGKLDPEV
;
A
#
# COMPACT_ATOMS: atom_id res chain seq x y z
N MET A 1 -31.47 56.76 -10.66
CA MET A 1 -30.77 55.46 -10.74
C MET A 1 -29.31 55.69 -10.41
N ALA A 2 -28.85 55.27 -9.24
CA ALA A 2 -27.45 55.44 -8.85
C ALA A 2 -26.62 54.30 -9.47
N TYR A 3 -25.88 54.62 -10.53
CA TYR A 3 -24.90 53.71 -11.12
C TYR A 3 -23.80 53.43 -10.08
N GLY A 4 -23.40 52.16 -9.93
CA GLY A 4 -22.27 51.76 -9.06
C GLY A 4 -22.62 51.15 -7.69
N THR A 5 -23.90 51.07 -7.31
CA THR A 5 -24.31 50.38 -6.06
C THR A 5 -23.90 48.90 -6.01
N GLY A 6 -23.88 48.22 -7.17
CA GLY A 6 -23.38 46.86 -7.29
C GLY A 6 -21.88 46.74 -7.00
N VAL A 7 -21.07 47.68 -7.47
CA VAL A 7 -19.61 47.70 -7.26
C VAL A 7 -19.29 47.96 -5.78
N ALA A 8 -19.96 48.95 -5.18
CA ALA A 8 -19.80 49.25 -3.75
C ALA A 8 -20.18 48.05 -2.87
N ARG A 9 -21.26 47.34 -3.22
CA ARG A 9 -21.69 46.14 -2.51
C ARG A 9 -20.68 45.00 -2.65
N GLY A 10 -20.05 44.85 -3.81
CA GLY A 10 -18.95 43.89 -4.03
C GLY A 10 -17.70 44.23 -3.20
N MET A 11 -17.27 45.49 -3.24
CA MET A 11 -16.13 45.95 -2.43
C MET A 11 -16.35 45.77 -0.93
N LEU A 12 -17.58 45.97 -0.44
CA LEU A 12 -17.93 45.72 0.96
C LEU A 12 -17.76 44.25 1.35
N VAL A 13 -18.07 43.31 0.45
CA VAL A 13 -17.84 41.87 0.69
C VAL A 13 -16.34 41.58 0.78
N THR A 14 -15.54 42.14 -0.13
CA THR A 14 -14.08 41.98 -0.08
C THR A 14 -13.49 42.57 1.20
N LEU A 15 -13.90 43.78 1.59
CA LEU A 15 -13.46 44.43 2.82
C LEU A 15 -13.78 43.57 4.06
N ARG A 16 -14.95 42.93 4.10
CA ARG A 16 -15.31 41.97 5.16
C ARG A 16 -14.39 40.75 5.21
N HIS A 17 -13.85 40.29 4.09
CA HIS A 17 -12.91 39.16 4.06
C HIS A 17 -11.50 39.55 4.50
N VAL A 18 -11.07 40.80 4.28
CA VAL A 18 -9.74 41.30 4.73
C VAL A 18 -9.59 41.20 6.25
N PHE A 19 -10.66 41.45 6.99
CA PHE A 19 -10.65 41.40 8.46
C PHE A 19 -10.96 40.03 9.06
N ARG A 20 -11.16 38.98 8.24
CA ARG A 20 -11.35 37.62 8.77
C ARG A 20 -9.99 36.97 9.10
N PRO A 21 -9.92 36.13 10.14
CA PRO A 21 -8.71 35.38 10.44
C PRO A 21 -8.35 34.44 9.28
N ALA A 22 -7.04 34.25 9.04
CA ALA A 22 -6.54 33.39 7.98
C ALA A 22 -6.80 31.90 8.30
N ILE A 23 -7.26 31.14 7.30
CA ILE A 23 -7.47 29.69 7.37
C ILE A 23 -6.19 28.88 7.04
N THR A 24 -5.10 29.58 6.74
CA THR A 24 -3.82 29.00 6.34
C THR A 24 -3.17 28.26 7.50
N VAL A 25 -2.67 27.06 7.24
CA VAL A 25 -1.81 26.31 8.17
C VAL A 25 -0.37 26.61 7.81
N ASN A 26 0.47 26.92 8.80
CA ASN A 26 1.88 27.23 8.57
C ASN A 26 2.69 25.93 8.43
N TYR A 27 2.85 25.45 7.19
CA TYR A 27 3.68 24.28 6.88
C TYR A 27 5.13 24.74 6.65
N PRO A 28 6.15 24.07 7.21
CA PRO A 28 6.15 22.73 7.80
C PRO A 28 5.96 22.64 9.31
N GLU A 29 5.96 23.75 10.05
CA GLU A 29 5.94 23.76 11.53
C GLU A 29 4.64 23.21 12.10
N GLN A 30 3.52 23.46 11.42
CA GLN A 30 2.19 22.94 11.75
C GLN A 30 1.70 22.08 10.59
N GLN A 31 1.36 20.82 10.89
CA GLN A 31 0.77 19.90 9.92
C GLN A 31 -0.72 19.74 10.17
N ARG A 32 -1.48 19.51 9.10
CA ARG A 32 -2.89 19.15 9.19
C ARG A 32 -3.02 17.71 9.69
N GLU A 33 -4.04 17.45 10.49
CA GLU A 33 -4.36 16.08 10.90
C GLU A 33 -4.81 15.27 9.68
N VAL A 34 -4.06 14.22 9.37
CA VAL A 34 -4.38 13.29 8.30
C VAL A 34 -5.35 12.25 8.85
N PRO A 35 -6.54 12.04 8.24
CA PRO A 35 -7.48 11.07 8.75
C PRO A 35 -6.92 9.64 8.64
N VAL A 36 -7.30 8.75 9.55
CA VAL A 36 -6.79 7.37 9.63
C VAL A 36 -6.99 6.57 8.33
N ARG A 37 -8.03 6.88 7.55
CA ARG A 37 -8.35 6.23 6.26
C ARG A 37 -7.79 6.96 5.04
N ALA A 38 -6.93 7.96 5.24
CA ALA A 38 -6.27 8.63 4.13
C ALA A 38 -5.41 7.63 3.36
N ARG A 39 -5.44 7.75 2.03
CA ARG A 39 -4.55 7.01 1.15
C ARG A 39 -3.25 7.79 1.01
N THR A 40 -2.34 7.57 1.95
CA THR A 40 -0.97 8.10 1.91
C THR A 40 -0.02 7.01 1.38
N ASN A 41 1.30 7.21 1.55
CA ASN A 41 2.27 6.22 1.13
C ASN A 41 2.05 4.85 1.79
N LEU A 42 2.45 3.80 1.09
CA LEU A 42 2.22 2.41 1.47
C LEU A 42 3.33 1.93 2.39
N LEU A 43 2.96 1.30 3.50
CA LEU A 43 3.88 0.62 4.41
C LEU A 43 3.73 -0.88 4.23
N TRP A 44 4.85 -1.58 4.13
CA TRP A 44 4.88 -3.03 4.01
C TRP A 44 5.62 -3.66 5.19
N PHE A 45 4.88 -4.48 5.93
CA PHE A 45 5.31 -5.17 7.14
C PHE A 45 5.69 -6.60 6.79
N GLU A 46 7.00 -6.83 6.71
CA GLU A 46 7.57 -8.12 6.34
C GLU A 46 7.10 -9.24 7.28
N GLU A 47 6.99 -8.97 8.58
CA GLU A 47 6.62 -9.93 9.61
C GLU A 47 5.18 -10.47 9.46
N ARG A 48 4.32 -9.77 8.73
CA ARG A 48 2.93 -10.16 8.42
C ARG A 48 2.80 -10.76 7.01
N CYS A 49 3.80 -10.61 6.16
CA CYS A 49 3.72 -11.02 4.78
C CYS A 49 3.93 -12.54 4.64
N THR A 50 3.02 -13.23 3.96
CA THR A 50 3.12 -14.67 3.67
C THR A 50 3.55 -14.96 2.23
N GLY A 51 3.76 -13.93 1.41
CA GLY A 51 4.14 -14.10 0.01
C GLY A 51 3.01 -14.62 -0.90
N CYS A 52 1.74 -14.50 -0.50
CA CYS A 52 0.59 -14.97 -1.29
C CYS A 52 0.37 -14.25 -2.64
N SER A 53 1.04 -13.12 -2.88
CA SER A 53 0.97 -12.30 -4.10
C SER A 53 -0.42 -11.69 -4.44
N THR A 54 -1.41 -11.79 -3.56
CA THR A 54 -2.75 -11.21 -3.78
C THR A 54 -2.70 -9.69 -3.99
N CYS A 55 -1.83 -8.98 -3.28
CA CYS A 55 -1.65 -7.54 -3.43
C CYS A 55 -1.15 -7.13 -4.82
N ALA A 56 -0.29 -7.94 -5.43
CA ALA A 56 0.20 -7.72 -6.79
C ALA A 56 -0.90 -7.98 -7.83
N GLN A 57 -1.71 -9.02 -7.63
CA GLN A 57 -2.83 -9.33 -8.52
C GLN A 57 -3.95 -8.30 -8.44
N ALA A 58 -4.17 -7.71 -7.26
CA ALA A 58 -5.19 -6.68 -7.05
C ALA A 58 -4.75 -5.29 -7.56
N CYS A 59 -3.45 -5.09 -7.85
CA CYS A 59 -2.94 -3.81 -8.29
C CYS A 59 -3.36 -3.55 -9.75
N PRO A 60 -4.11 -2.47 -10.04
CA PRO A 60 -4.54 -2.16 -11.41
C PRO A 60 -3.38 -1.72 -12.31
N ASP A 61 -2.34 -1.12 -11.73
CA ASP A 61 -1.17 -0.60 -12.44
C ASP A 61 -0.05 -1.65 -12.61
N GLY A 62 -0.15 -2.77 -11.89
CA GLY A 62 0.91 -3.79 -11.86
C GLY A 62 2.22 -3.30 -11.21
N CYS A 63 2.16 -2.32 -10.29
CA CYS A 63 3.35 -1.68 -9.71
C CYS A 63 4.05 -2.49 -8.61
N ILE A 64 3.50 -3.63 -8.20
CA ILE A 64 4.02 -4.46 -7.12
C ILE A 64 4.56 -5.76 -7.72
N LEU A 65 5.85 -6.02 -7.50
CA LEU A 65 6.49 -7.28 -7.88
C LEU A 65 6.75 -8.15 -6.65
N VAL A 66 6.23 -9.39 -6.69
CA VAL A 66 6.42 -10.37 -5.60
C VAL A 66 7.01 -11.64 -6.19
N GLN A 67 8.19 -12.04 -5.70
CA GLN A 67 8.82 -13.32 -6.01
C GLN A 67 8.99 -14.13 -4.73
N THR A 68 8.61 -15.41 -4.79
CA THR A 68 8.65 -16.32 -3.64
C THR A 68 9.24 -17.66 -4.01
N SER A 69 9.99 -18.23 -3.07
CA SER A 69 10.58 -19.56 -3.15
C SER A 69 9.99 -20.47 -2.06
N PRO A 70 9.80 -21.77 -2.33
CA PRO A 70 9.34 -22.70 -1.33
C PRO A 70 10.42 -22.92 -0.26
N ARG A 71 10.01 -22.94 1.00
CA ARG A 71 10.86 -23.30 2.14
C ARG A 71 10.64 -24.76 2.53
N ALA A 72 11.63 -25.37 3.20
CA ALA A 72 11.57 -26.75 3.67
C ALA A 72 10.40 -27.06 4.62
N ASP A 73 9.87 -26.05 5.33
CA ASP A 73 8.70 -26.15 6.21
C ASP A 73 7.36 -26.01 5.46
N GLY A 74 7.38 -25.90 4.12
CA GLY A 74 6.20 -25.72 3.29
C GLY A 74 5.65 -24.29 3.26
N SER A 75 6.28 -23.36 3.98
CA SER A 75 6.03 -21.92 3.89
C SER A 75 6.73 -21.32 2.66
N LEU A 76 6.42 -20.06 2.33
CA LEU A 76 7.08 -19.33 1.26
C LEU A 76 8.10 -18.36 1.85
N ASN A 77 9.32 -18.37 1.32
CA ASN A 77 10.25 -17.27 1.50
C ASN A 77 9.89 -16.16 0.50
N ILE A 78 10.01 -14.92 0.93
CA ILE A 78 9.81 -13.74 0.08
C ILE A 78 11.19 -13.31 -0.42
N ASP A 79 11.51 -13.68 -1.66
CA ASP A 79 12.81 -13.38 -2.26
C ASP A 79 12.85 -11.93 -2.74
N ARG A 80 11.76 -11.46 -3.36
CA ARG A 80 11.60 -10.07 -3.79
C ARG A 80 10.21 -9.55 -3.46
N TYR A 81 10.19 -8.33 -2.94
CA TYR A 81 8.98 -7.55 -2.75
C TYR A 81 9.31 -6.11 -3.07
N GLU A 82 8.87 -5.62 -4.23
CA GLU A 82 9.29 -4.34 -4.78
C GLU A 82 8.04 -3.56 -5.17
N ILE A 83 8.02 -2.25 -4.87
CA ILE A 83 6.92 -1.36 -5.24
C ILE A 83 7.50 -0.21 -6.05
N ASP A 84 6.92 0.00 -7.23
CA ASP A 84 7.21 1.14 -8.06
C ASP A 84 6.22 2.28 -7.80
N PHE A 85 6.62 3.26 -7.00
CA PHE A 85 5.79 4.43 -6.72
C PHE A 85 5.70 5.41 -7.89
N ARG A 86 6.48 5.22 -8.96
CA ARG A 86 6.44 6.06 -10.17
C ARG A 86 5.16 5.87 -10.96
N ILE A 87 4.57 4.68 -10.85
CA ILE A 87 3.34 4.28 -11.55
C ILE A 87 2.17 4.00 -10.61
N CYS A 88 2.41 3.90 -9.30
CA CYS A 88 1.36 3.69 -8.31
C CYS A 88 0.40 4.90 -8.25
N MET A 89 -0.90 4.68 -8.45
CA MET A 89 -1.91 5.74 -8.29
C MET A 89 -2.47 5.88 -6.85
N TYR A 90 -1.89 5.19 -5.87
CA TYR A 90 -2.33 5.19 -4.46
C TYR A 90 -3.83 4.85 -4.26
N CYS A 91 -4.35 3.91 -5.05
CA CYS A 91 -5.77 3.52 -5.00
C CYS A 91 -6.18 2.78 -3.71
N GLY A 92 -5.24 2.14 -3.01
CA GLY A 92 -5.50 1.36 -1.80
C GLY A 92 -6.11 -0.03 -2.03
N LEU A 93 -6.21 -0.52 -3.27
CA LEU A 93 -6.75 -1.87 -3.53
C LEU A 93 -5.86 -2.97 -2.96
N CYS A 94 -4.54 -2.77 -2.96
CA CYS A 94 -3.59 -3.73 -2.38
C CYS A 94 -3.74 -3.87 -0.86
N THR A 95 -4.16 -2.82 -0.15
CA THR A 95 -4.32 -2.84 1.32
C THR A 95 -5.57 -3.62 1.70
N GLU A 96 -6.67 -3.42 0.98
CA GLU A 96 -7.92 -4.16 1.20
C GLU A 96 -7.81 -5.62 0.74
N ALA A 97 -7.07 -5.88 -0.34
CA ALA A 97 -6.87 -7.23 -0.84
C ALA A 97 -5.93 -8.08 0.03
N CYS A 98 -5.20 -7.48 0.97
CA CYS A 98 -4.23 -8.21 1.79
C CYS A 98 -4.92 -8.93 2.96
N PRO A 99 -5.02 -10.27 2.97
CA PRO A 99 -5.74 -10.99 4.02
C PRO A 99 -5.02 -10.91 5.38
N TYR A 100 -3.71 -10.67 5.38
CA TYR A 100 -2.86 -10.58 6.57
C TYR A 100 -2.55 -9.13 6.97
N GLN A 101 -3.10 -8.14 6.25
CA GLN A 101 -2.84 -6.71 6.49
C GLN A 101 -1.34 -6.40 6.57
N ALA A 102 -0.56 -7.06 5.71
CA ALA A 102 0.88 -6.88 5.61
C ALA A 102 1.25 -5.58 4.85
N ILE A 103 0.40 -5.13 3.93
CA ILE A 103 0.53 -3.82 3.29
C ILE A 103 -0.63 -2.92 3.75
N GLN A 104 -0.31 -1.70 4.18
CA GLN A 104 -1.28 -0.76 4.73
C GLN A 104 -1.00 0.67 4.24
N SER A 105 -2.05 1.48 4.09
CA SER A 105 -1.94 2.92 3.89
C SER A 105 -1.76 3.60 5.25
N GLY A 106 -0.85 4.57 5.34
CA GLY A 106 -0.54 5.24 6.60
C GLY A 106 0.90 5.71 6.70
N GLY A 107 1.69 5.50 5.64
CA GLY A 107 3.02 6.10 5.52
C GLY A 107 2.95 7.61 5.34
N ARG A 108 4.13 8.20 5.19
CA ARG A 108 4.32 9.63 4.96
C ARG A 108 3.60 10.10 3.71
N TYR A 109 3.00 11.29 3.73
CA TYR A 109 2.41 11.88 2.51
C TYR A 109 3.40 12.82 1.79
N ASP A 110 4.53 13.14 2.42
CA ASP A 110 5.55 14.07 1.98
C ASP A 110 6.79 13.36 1.38
N ASP A 111 6.60 12.23 0.69
CA ASP A 111 7.70 11.41 0.13
C ASP A 111 8.20 11.91 -1.24
N ALA A 112 8.39 13.23 -1.37
CA ALA A 112 8.94 13.82 -2.59
C ALA A 112 10.45 13.59 -2.67
N VAL A 113 10.94 13.15 -3.83
CA VAL A 113 12.35 12.87 -4.07
C VAL A 113 12.87 13.59 -5.32
N TYR A 114 14.16 13.90 -5.35
CA TYR A 114 14.79 14.60 -6.48
C TYR A 114 15.05 13.71 -7.69
N LEU A 115 15.34 12.42 -7.47
CA LEU A 115 15.67 11.47 -8.53
C LEU A 115 14.50 10.53 -8.75
N PHE A 116 14.07 10.39 -10.01
CA PHE A 116 12.96 9.51 -10.38
C PHE A 116 13.16 8.06 -9.91
N GLU A 117 14.39 7.53 -10.02
CA GLU A 117 14.72 6.17 -9.60
C GLU A 117 14.55 5.95 -8.10
N SER A 118 14.67 7.00 -7.27
CA SER A 118 14.51 6.85 -5.81
C SER A 118 13.06 6.65 -5.36
N MET A 119 12.08 6.81 -6.26
CA MET A 119 10.69 6.40 -6.03
C MET A 119 10.49 4.89 -6.19
N TYR A 120 11.44 4.16 -6.77
CA TYR A 120 11.41 2.71 -6.74
C TYR A 120 11.90 2.22 -5.39
N ARG A 121 11.09 1.38 -4.71
CA ARG A 121 11.44 0.85 -3.38
C ARG A 121 11.57 -0.66 -3.44
N ASP A 122 12.74 -1.13 -3.05
CA ASP A 122 13.01 -2.54 -2.88
C ASP A 122 12.49 -3.06 -1.54
N ARG A 123 12.57 -4.38 -1.36
CA ARG A 123 12.12 -5.06 -0.13
C ARG A 123 12.76 -4.43 1.11
N GLN A 124 14.05 -4.12 1.04
CA GLN A 124 14.78 -3.59 2.19
C GLN A 124 14.39 -2.17 2.52
N ALA A 125 14.20 -1.30 1.52
CA ALA A 125 13.72 0.07 1.73
C ALA A 125 12.33 0.07 2.37
N LEU A 126 11.41 -0.76 1.85
CA LEU A 126 10.06 -0.89 2.40
C LEU A 126 10.07 -1.38 3.86
N THR A 127 10.89 -2.39 4.19
CA THR A 127 11.03 -2.86 5.57
C THR A 127 11.60 -1.76 6.48
N ARG A 128 12.59 -0.98 6.02
CA ARG A 128 13.15 0.14 6.81
C ARG A 128 12.11 1.22 7.10
N GLU A 129 11.31 1.59 6.10
CA GLU A 129 10.24 2.58 6.26
C GLU A 129 9.15 2.08 7.24
N ALA A 130 8.75 0.82 7.11
CA ALA A 130 7.81 0.18 8.02
C ALA A 130 8.34 0.12 9.46
N GLN A 131 9.60 -0.23 9.65
CA GLN A 131 10.24 -0.24 10.97
C GLN A 131 10.32 1.17 11.56
N ALA A 132 10.72 2.18 10.77
CA ALA A 132 10.76 3.57 11.21
C ALA A 132 9.37 4.05 11.67
N TYR A 133 8.31 3.66 10.95
CA TYR A 133 6.93 3.95 11.35
C TYR A 133 6.59 3.31 12.71
N LEU A 134 6.89 2.01 12.87
CA LEU A 134 6.61 1.27 14.11
C LEU A 134 7.37 1.82 15.31
N HIS A 135 8.62 2.25 15.13
CA HIS A 135 9.39 2.92 16.17
C HIS A 135 8.76 4.25 16.61
N GLY A 136 8.16 5.00 15.68
CA GLY A 136 7.45 6.24 16.01
C GLY A 136 6.07 6.05 16.65
N THR A 137 5.50 4.84 16.59
CA THR A 137 4.14 4.52 17.05
C THR A 137 4.11 3.44 18.14
N ASP A 138 5.24 3.20 18.81
CA ASP A 138 5.40 2.18 19.86
C ASP A 138 4.89 0.78 19.43
N GLY A 139 5.14 0.40 18.18
CA GLY A 139 4.74 -0.90 17.62
C GLY A 139 3.25 -1.01 17.26
N ARG A 140 2.57 0.12 17.07
CA ARG A 140 1.18 0.15 16.59
C ARG A 140 1.13 0.30 15.07
N TYR A 141 0.38 -0.56 14.40
CA TYR A 141 0.15 -0.48 12.97
C TYR A 141 -0.87 0.61 12.60
N PRO A 142 -0.91 1.09 11.34
CA PRO A 142 -1.87 2.10 10.88
C PRO A 142 -3.34 1.74 11.15
N ASN A 143 -3.68 0.46 11.08
CA ASN A 143 -5.01 -0.06 11.41
C ASN A 143 -5.36 -0.06 12.92
N GLY A 144 -4.44 0.38 13.77
CA GLY A 144 -4.60 0.48 15.22
C GLY A 144 -4.31 -0.80 15.99
N GLN A 145 -3.97 -1.91 15.34
CA GLN A 145 -3.53 -3.16 15.99
C GLN A 145 -2.09 -3.02 16.51
N THR A 146 -1.76 -3.75 17.58
CA THR A 146 -0.38 -3.84 18.10
C THR A 146 0.32 -5.06 17.51
N GLN A 147 1.65 -5.04 17.42
CA GLN A 147 2.44 -6.25 17.16
C GLN A 147 2.19 -7.28 18.27
N ALA A 148 1.28 -8.23 18.05
CA ALA A 148 1.30 -9.46 18.82
C ALA A 148 2.58 -10.21 18.41
N MET A 149 3.45 -10.48 19.38
CA MET A 149 4.81 -11.01 19.20
C MET A 149 4.86 -12.47 18.71
N ASN A 150 3.83 -12.95 18.01
CA ASN A 150 3.83 -14.24 17.38
C ASN A 150 3.56 -14.05 15.87
N PRO A 151 4.54 -14.28 14.99
CA PRO A 151 4.31 -14.18 13.56
C PRO A 151 3.19 -15.16 13.18
N LEU A 152 2.20 -14.67 12.43
CA LEU A 152 1.17 -15.51 11.82
C LEU A 152 1.80 -16.36 10.70
N ARG A 153 2.77 -17.20 11.06
CA ARG A 153 3.21 -18.32 10.23
C ARG A 153 2.06 -19.32 10.28
N THR A 154 1.15 -19.20 9.34
CA THR A 154 0.13 -20.22 9.14
C THR A 154 0.84 -21.55 9.00
N SER A 155 0.61 -22.46 9.95
CA SER A 155 1.10 -23.84 9.93
C SER A 155 0.57 -24.65 8.74
N MET A 156 -0.31 -24.05 7.94
CA MET A 156 -0.78 -24.62 6.69
C MET A 156 0.26 -24.41 5.59
N PRO A 157 0.88 -25.50 5.07
CA PRO A 157 1.72 -25.40 3.88
C PRO A 157 0.90 -24.81 2.74
N THR A 158 1.47 -23.82 2.04
CA THR A 158 0.78 -23.17 0.92
C THR A 158 0.37 -24.22 -0.11
N ALA A 159 -0.77 -24.06 -0.80
CA ALA A 159 -1.19 -25.02 -1.83
C ALA A 159 -0.08 -25.26 -2.90
N ARG A 160 0.79 -24.25 -3.08
CA ARG A 160 1.97 -24.27 -3.96
C ARG A 160 3.11 -25.18 -3.49
N SER A 161 3.20 -25.56 -2.21
CA SER A 161 4.16 -26.57 -1.74
C SER A 161 3.69 -28.01 -1.96
N ARG A 162 2.40 -28.22 -2.27
CA ARG A 162 1.84 -29.53 -2.64
C ARG A 162 1.82 -29.78 -4.14
N VAL A 163 1.93 -28.73 -4.95
CA VAL A 163 1.88 -28.82 -6.41
C VAL A 163 3.29 -28.52 -6.95
N PRO A 164 3.88 -29.38 -7.78
CA PRO A 164 5.16 -29.08 -8.41
C PRO A 164 5.07 -27.74 -9.16
N VAL A 165 6.16 -26.95 -9.12
CA VAL A 165 6.23 -25.64 -9.79
C VAL A 165 5.72 -25.78 -11.22
N ALA A 166 4.68 -25.03 -11.56
CA ALA A 166 4.13 -25.00 -12.91
C ALA A 166 5.29 -24.72 -13.89
N GLY A 167 5.57 -25.68 -14.78
CA GLY A 167 6.70 -25.63 -15.72
C GLY A 167 7.89 -26.53 -15.41
N ALA A 168 7.91 -27.27 -14.28
CA ALA A 168 8.97 -28.24 -13.98
C ALA A 168 9.00 -29.47 -14.92
N GLY A 169 8.03 -29.61 -15.82
CA GLY A 169 7.98 -30.70 -16.81
C GLY A 169 6.94 -30.56 -17.92
N GLY A 170 6.37 -29.37 -18.15
CA GLY A 170 5.32 -29.16 -19.15
C GLY A 170 5.43 -27.78 -19.81
N GLY A 171 5.35 -27.74 -21.13
CA GLY A 171 5.62 -26.55 -21.95
C GLY A 171 4.77 -25.32 -21.56
N PHE A 172 5.39 -24.15 -21.65
CA PHE A 172 4.76 -22.85 -21.48
C PHE A 172 3.67 -22.65 -22.54
N GLY A 173 2.41 -22.63 -22.10
CA GLY A 173 1.25 -22.40 -22.97
C GLY A 173 0.05 -21.86 -22.18
N PRO A 174 -0.86 -21.10 -22.82
CA PRO A 174 -1.85 -20.28 -22.16
C PRO A 174 -2.85 -21.14 -21.38
N GLN A 175 -3.18 -20.65 -20.18
CA GLN A 175 -4.04 -21.25 -19.16
C GLN A 175 -5.30 -21.91 -19.75
N ARG A 176 -5.27 -23.24 -19.96
CA ARG A 176 -6.49 -24.03 -19.97
C ARG A 176 -6.90 -24.25 -18.52
N LEU A 177 -7.97 -23.56 -18.10
CA LEU A 177 -8.75 -23.95 -16.94
C LEU A 177 -9.17 -25.42 -17.13
N PRO A 178 -8.85 -26.35 -16.21
CA PRO A 178 -9.32 -27.71 -16.33
C PRO A 178 -10.83 -27.72 -16.14
N GLY A 179 -11.53 -27.98 -17.25
CA GLY A 179 -12.93 -28.38 -17.23
C GLY A 179 -13.08 -29.66 -16.42
N LYS A 180 -14.14 -29.70 -15.62
CA LYS A 180 -14.65 -30.91 -14.98
C LYS A 180 -14.73 -32.04 -16.01
N LEU A 181 -14.06 -33.15 -15.73
CA LEU A 181 -14.49 -34.48 -16.12
C LEU A 181 -14.47 -35.30 -14.83
N ASP A 182 -15.68 -35.55 -14.32
CA ASP A 182 -15.92 -36.48 -13.23
C ASP A 182 -15.55 -37.91 -13.69
N PRO A 183 -15.06 -38.78 -12.79
CA PRO A 183 -14.63 -40.12 -13.16
C PRO A 183 -15.76 -41.13 -12.95
N GLU A 184 -16.60 -41.38 -13.95
CA GLU A 184 -17.37 -42.63 -14.09
C GLU A 184 -17.69 -42.89 -15.57
N VAL A 185 -16.91 -43.78 -16.20
CA VAL A 185 -17.22 -44.87 -17.17
C VAL A 185 -15.88 -45.41 -17.71
#